data_AF-A0A7J2R495-F1
#
_entry.id   AF-A0A7J2R495-F1
#
_cell.length_a   1.000
_cell.length_b   1.000
_cell.length_c   1.000
_cell.angle_alpha   90.00
_cell.angle_beta   90.00
_cell.angle_gamma   90.00
#
_symmetry.space_group_name_H-M   'P 1'
#
loop_
_entity.id
_entity.type
_entity.pdbx_description
1 polymer ?
#
loop_
_entity_poly.entity_id
_entity_poly.type
_entity_poly.pdbx_seq_one_letter_code
_entity_poly.pdbx_strand_id
1 'polypeptide(L)'
;ALRELKEETNLEIEIFDGFKQPVSFLSETNTLKDVIYILAKPKSLIIHRQETEIRSIHWFKFEEALDILTYDKDNEILKKALLRINDIQRIL
;
A
#
# COMPACT_ATOMS: atom_id res chain seq x y z
N ALA A 1 -4.85 9.23 -4.91
CA ALA A 1 -4.16 8.84 -3.66
C ALA A 1 -4.94 9.23 -2.40
N LEU A 2 -4.76 10.41 -1.77
CA LEU A 2 -5.38 10.69 -0.46
C LEU A 2 -6.92 10.72 -0.47
N ARG A 3 -7.51 11.32 -1.51
CA ARG A 3 -8.97 11.35 -1.69
C ARG A 3 -9.55 9.95 -1.86
N GLU A 4 -9.01 9.17 -2.80
CA GLU A 4 -9.42 7.78 -3.06
C GLU A 4 -9.28 6.90 -1.82
N LEU A 5 -8.15 6.97 -1.10
CA LEU A 5 -7.97 6.21 0.14
C LEU A 5 -9.09 6.51 1.15
N LYS A 6 -9.45 7.80 1.30
CA LYS A 6 -10.52 8.20 2.21
C LYS A 6 -11.89 7.71 1.72
N GLU A 7 -12.18 7.81 0.42
CA GLU A 7 -13.43 7.34 -0.17
C GLU A 7 -13.59 5.82 -0.08
N GLU A 8 -12.51 5.08 -0.37
CA GLU A 8 -12.52 3.63 -0.48
C GLU A 8 -12.37 2.90 0.86
N THR A 9 -11.72 3.51 1.86
CA THR A 9 -11.38 2.84 3.14
C THR A 9 -11.74 3.63 4.39
N ASN A 10 -12.08 4.92 4.25
CA ASN A 10 -12.27 5.89 5.34
C ASN A 10 -11.03 6.15 6.22
N LEU A 11 -9.86 5.61 5.86
CA LEU A 11 -8.63 5.81 6.63
C LEU A 11 -8.12 7.25 6.53
N GLU A 12 -7.60 7.72 7.65
CA GLU A 12 -6.70 8.86 7.68
C GLU A 12 -5.27 8.37 7.90
N ILE A 13 -4.33 8.98 7.19
CA ILE A 13 -2.94 8.54 7.19
C ILE A 13 -1.97 9.71 7.42
N GLU A 14 -0.79 9.36 7.92
CA GLU A 14 0.40 10.19 7.95
C GLU A 14 1.40 9.61 6.95
N ILE A 15 1.75 10.36 5.91
CA ILE A 15 2.66 9.89 4.86
C ILE A 15 4.09 9.95 5.38
N PHE A 16 4.86 8.89 5.16
CA PHE A 16 6.30 8.91 5.40
C PHE A 16 7.01 9.49 4.17
N ASP A 17 7.67 10.63 4.38
CA ASP A 17 8.46 11.26 3.33
C ASP A 17 9.65 10.39 2.89
N GLY A 18 10.00 10.52 1.61
CA GLY A 18 11.12 9.81 1.00
C GLY A 18 10.82 8.39 0.54
N PHE A 19 9.56 7.93 0.58
CA PHE A 19 9.15 6.66 -0.02
C PHE A 19 8.10 6.86 -1.10
N LYS A 20 8.53 6.76 -2.36
CA LYS A 20 7.67 6.67 -3.54
C LYS A 20 8.24 5.61 -4.47
N GLN A 21 7.44 4.59 -4.82
CA GLN A 21 7.86 3.52 -5.73
C GLN A 21 6.97 3.54 -6.98
N PRO A 22 7.45 4.09 -8.11
CA PRO A 22 6.71 4.06 -9.37
C PRO A 22 6.77 2.67 -9.99
N VAL A 23 5.64 2.26 -10.57
CA VAL A 23 5.42 0.94 -11.14
C VAL A 23 4.56 1.07 -12.39
N SER A 24 5.15 0.73 -13.53
CA SER A 24 4.42 0.54 -14.79
C SER A 24 4.15 -0.94 -15.03
N PHE A 25 2.92 -1.30 -15.42
CA PHE A 25 2.54 -2.66 -15.81
C PHE A 25 1.33 -2.66 -16.75
N LEU A 26 1.13 -3.77 -17.44
CA LEU A 26 -0.05 -3.99 -18.27
C LEU A 26 -1.15 -4.64 -17.41
N SER A 27 -2.34 -4.04 -17.35
CA SER A 27 -3.48 -4.67 -16.68
C SER A 27 -4.01 -5.87 -17.48
N GLU A 28 -4.86 -6.68 -16.85
CA GLU A 28 -5.55 -7.81 -17.49
C GLU A 28 -6.38 -7.39 -18.71
N THR A 29 -6.79 -6.13 -18.78
CA THR A 29 -7.53 -5.52 -19.90
C THR A 29 -6.61 -4.93 -20.99
N ASN A 30 -5.34 -5.34 -21.04
CA ASN A 30 -4.31 -4.83 -21.96
C ASN A 30 -4.15 -3.29 -21.92
N THR A 31 -4.37 -2.68 -20.77
CA THR A 31 -4.17 -1.24 -20.57
C THR A 31 -2.86 -1.00 -19.83
N LEU A 32 -1.98 -0.16 -20.38
CA LEU A 32 -0.77 0.24 -19.66
C LEU A 32 -1.17 1.14 -18.48
N LYS A 33 -0.73 0.79 -17.28
CA LYS A 33 -0.98 1.53 -16.04
C LYS A 33 0.32 1.96 -15.39
N ASP A 34 0.35 3.22 -14.97
CA ASP A 34 1.41 3.79 -14.13
C ASP A 34 0.86 4.05 -12.73
N VAL A 35 1.45 3.40 -11.73
CA VAL A 35 1.04 3.48 -10.32
C VAL A 35 2.22 3.95 -9.47
N ILE A 36 1.96 4.78 -8.47
CA ILE A 36 2.96 5.19 -7.48
C ILE A 36 2.52 4.68 -6.12
N TYR A 37 3.30 3.77 -5.55
CA TYR A 37 3.12 3.34 -4.16
C TYR A 37 3.75 4.35 -3.21
N ILE A 38 3.02 4.71 -2.17
CA ILE A 38 3.47 5.55 -1.06
C ILE A 38 3.44 4.74 0.23
N LEU A 39 4.29 5.10 1.19
CA LEU A 39 4.30 4.50 2.53
C LEU A 39 3.66 5.48 3.51
N ALA A 40 2.73 5.00 4.31
CA ALA A 40 2.02 5.83 5.28
C ALA A 40 1.62 5.03 6.51
N LYS A 41 1.48 5.73 7.64
CA LYS A 41 0.97 5.18 8.89
C LYS A 41 -0.51 5.55 9.02
N PRO A 42 -1.41 4.58 9.26
CA PRO A 42 -2.80 4.89 9.57
C PRO A 42 -2.91 5.52 10.96
N LYS A 43 -3.77 6.54 11.09
CA LYS A 43 -4.10 7.14 12.40
C LYS A 43 -5.01 6.23 13.25
N SER A 44 -5.71 5.30 12.61
CA SER A 44 -6.61 4.32 13.23
C SER A 44 -6.63 3.03 12.40
N LEU A 45 -6.89 1.89 13.05
CA LEU A 45 -7.06 0.60 12.37
C LEU A 45 -8.51 0.30 11.97
N ILE A 46 -9.43 1.21 12.26
CA ILE A 46 -10.84 1.10 11.88
C ILE A 46 -10.99 1.40 10.38
N ILE A 47 -11.53 0.45 9.63
CA ILE A 47 -11.71 0.55 8.19
C ILE A 47 -13.19 0.48 7.85
N HIS A 48 -13.62 1.32 6.91
CA HIS A 48 -14.93 1.22 6.28
C HIS A 48 -14.72 1.16 4.78
N ARG A 49 -14.86 -0.02 4.19
CA ARG A 49 -14.61 -0.19 2.75
C ARG A 49 -15.77 0.34 1.92
N GLN A 50 -15.46 0.81 0.72
CA GLN A 50 -16.43 1.01 -0.34
C GLN A 50 -16.66 -0.32 -1.09
N GLU A 51 -17.84 -0.92 -0.92
CA GLU A 51 -18.12 -2.28 -1.43
C GLU A 51 -18.17 -2.40 -2.94
N THR A 52 -18.43 -1.29 -3.65
CA THR A 52 -18.50 -1.28 -5.11
C THR A 52 -17.15 -1.47 -5.79
N GLU A 53 -16.05 -1.19 -5.08
CA GLU A 53 -14.69 -1.23 -5.62
C GLU A 53 -13.79 -2.20 -4.83
N ILE A 54 -13.96 -2.28 -3.51
CA ILE A 54 -13.16 -3.16 -2.64
C ILE A 54 -13.96 -4.39 -2.24
N ARG A 55 -13.54 -5.55 -2.76
CA ARG A 55 -14.12 -6.86 -2.39
C ARG A 55 -13.80 -7.31 -0.97
N SER A 56 -12.68 -6.90 -0.39
CA SER A 56 -12.28 -7.20 1.00
C SER A 56 -11.06 -6.38 1.40
N ILE A 57 -10.92 -6.06 2.69
CA ILE A 57 -9.78 -5.34 3.23
C ILE A 57 -9.42 -5.88 4.62
N HIS A 58 -8.13 -6.09 4.86
CA HIS A 58 -7.63 -6.73 6.07
C HIS A 58 -6.26 -6.16 6.45
N TRP A 59 -5.94 -6.23 7.74
CA TRP A 59 -4.60 -6.00 8.26
C TRP A 59 -3.86 -7.32 8.38
N PHE A 60 -2.61 -7.35 7.93
CA PHE A 60 -1.74 -8.53 7.99
C PHE A 60 -0.41 -8.16 8.65
N LYS A 61 0.24 -9.17 9.23
CA LYS A 61 1.68 -9.07 9.52
C LYS A 61 2.46 -9.05 8.21
N PHE A 62 3.70 -8.57 8.28
CA PHE A 62 4.54 -8.41 7.10
C PHE A 62 4.75 -9.74 6.36
N GLU A 63 5.05 -10.80 7.09
CA GLU A 63 5.31 -12.13 6.54
C GLU A 63 4.06 -12.72 5.88
N GLU A 64 2.91 -12.60 6.55
CA GLU A 64 1.61 -13.04 6.02
C GLU A 64 1.24 -12.29 4.74
N ALA A 65 1.52 -10.99 4.68
CA ALA A 65 1.24 -10.19 3.49
C ALA A 65 2.07 -10.63 2.27
N LEU A 66 3.33 -11.06 2.46
CA LEU A 66 4.16 -11.57 1.37
C LEU A 66 3.60 -12.86 0.76
N ASP A 67 3.00 -13.71 1.59
CA ASP A 67 2.38 -14.97 1.13
C ASP A 67 1.05 -14.75 0.39
N ILE A 68 0.38 -13.61 0.63
CA ILE A 68 -0.94 -13.29 0.06
C ILE A 68 -0.82 -12.55 -1.28
N LEU A 69 0.26 -11.78 -1.48
CA LEU A 69 0.44 -10.99 -2.70
C LEU A 69 0.68 -11.88 -3.93
N THR A 70 -0.11 -11.66 -4.97
CA THR A 70 -0.06 -12.45 -6.21
C THR A 70 1.14 -12.11 -7.09
N TYR A 71 1.58 -10.85 -7.11
CA TYR A 71 2.58 -10.37 -8.05
C TYR A 71 3.92 -10.10 -7.36
N ASP A 72 5.00 -10.66 -7.90
CA ASP A 72 6.37 -10.50 -7.37
C ASP A 72 6.77 -9.03 -7.23
N LYS A 73 6.29 -8.16 -8.13
CA LYS A 73 6.57 -6.73 -8.09
C LYS A 73 6.04 -6.07 -6.82
N ASP A 74 4.85 -6.46 -6.38
CA ASP A 74 4.24 -5.93 -5.16
C ASP A 74 4.98 -6.45 -3.92
N ASN A 75 5.43 -7.71 -3.94
CA ASN A 75 6.32 -8.28 -2.92
C ASN A 75 7.62 -7.50 -2.78
N GLU A 76 8.27 -7.15 -3.89
CA GLU A 76 9.51 -6.36 -3.87
C GLU A 76 9.30 -4.93 -3.34
N ILE A 77 8.15 -4.31 -3.63
CA ILE A 77 7.78 -3.00 -3.07
C ILE A 77 7.57 -3.10 -1.56
N LEU A 78 6.88 -4.15 -1.09
CA LEU A 78 6.61 -4.37 0.32
C LEU A 78 7.92 -4.57 1.10
N LYS A 79 8.88 -5.33 0.56
CA LYS A 79 10.22 -5.49 1.16
C LYS A 79 10.97 -4.15 1.25
N LYS A 80 10.93 -3.32 0.20
CA LYS A 80 11.53 -1.98 0.23
C LYS A 80 10.88 -1.08 1.28
N ALA A 81 9.56 -1.18 1.45
CA ALA A 81 8.84 -0.44 2.49
C ALA A 81 9.32 -0.84 3.89
N LEU A 82 9.52 -2.14 4.16
CA LEU A 82 10.05 -2.60 5.44
C LEU A 82 11.48 -2.08 5.70
N LEU A 83 12.36 -2.13 4.71
CA LEU A 83 13.71 -1.55 4.84
C LEU A 83 13.63 -0.07 5.21
N ARG A 84 12.76 0.70 4.54
CA ARG A 84 12.56 2.11 4.84
C ARG A 84 12.04 2.34 6.26
N ILE A 85 11.09 1.54 6.74
CA ILE A 85 10.57 1.63 8.12
C ILE A 85 11.72 1.41 9.12
N ASN A 86 12.53 0.38 8.90
CA ASN A 86 13.67 0.07 9.76
C ASN A 86 14.70 1.20 9.79
N ASP A 87 14.94 1.85 8.65
CA ASP A 87 15.84 3.02 8.58
C ASP A 87 15.28 4.22 9.36
N ILE A 88 13.97 4.47 9.30
CA ILE A 88 13.32 5.54 10.10
C ILE A 88 13.48 5.25 11.60
N GLN A 89 13.23 4.02 12.02
CA GLN A 89 13.30 3.61 13.42
C GLN A 89 14.72 3.67 14.01
N ARG A 90 15.75 3.58 13.17
CA ARG A 90 17.15 3.72 13.62
C ARG A 90 17.58 5.16 13.87
N ILE A 91 16.83 6.13 13.35
CA ILE A 91 17.15 7.57 13.42
C ILE A 91 16.38 8.26 14.57
N LEU A 92 15.36 7.60 15.12
CA LEU A 92 14.57 8.05 16.28
C LEU A 92 15.06 7.40 17.58
#